data_AF-A0A559GCG3-F1
#
_entry.id   AF-A0A559GCG3-F1
#
_cell.length_a   1.000
_cell.length_b   1.000
_cell.length_c   1.000
_cell.angle_alpha   90.00
_cell.angle_beta   90.00
_cell.angle_gamma   90.00
#
_symmetry.space_group_name_H-M   'P 1'
#
loop_
_entity.id
_entity.type
_entity.pdbx_description
1 polymer ?
#
loop_
_entity_poly.entity_id
_entity_poly.type
_entity_poly.pdbx_seq_one_letter_code
_entity_poly.pdbx_strand_id
1 'polypeptide(L)'
;AQSIKEQKSKPRYILVNDYSDIAAIDTKTHETLNIPIEELPANADFFLAWNGIEKADYQAENPADRKAAERFAKLYDVVAKDNPDANEHTFNLFLIRVLFLLFAEDTGIMNKGSFTNVLKTRTAEDGSNFNEVIKELFAILDINELARSGKDEWLLEFPYVNGKLFGEPHVDLTFSKVSRELLIEAGELLNWNEINPDILGAMIQSVASAEDRHVAGMHYTSVPNIM
;
A
#
# COMPACT_ATOMS: atom_id res chain seq x y z
N ALA A 1 -24.58 -17.72 43.28
CA ALA A 1 -24.65 -17.22 41.89
C ALA A 1 -25.35 -15.86 41.91
N GLN A 2 -24.60 -14.79 41.72
CA GLN A 2 -25.17 -13.44 41.73
C GLN A 2 -25.90 -13.22 40.41
N SER A 3 -27.22 -13.07 40.50
CA SER A 3 -28.11 -12.81 39.36
C SER A 3 -27.64 -11.53 38.65
N ILE A 4 -27.32 -11.65 37.36
CA ILE A 4 -27.07 -10.53 36.45
C ILE A 4 -28.41 -9.80 36.29
N LYS A 5 -28.70 -8.89 37.23
CA LYS A 5 -29.82 -7.96 37.15
C LYS A 5 -29.59 -7.05 35.95
N GLU A 6 -30.48 -7.16 34.97
CA GLU A 6 -30.94 -6.10 34.05
C GLU A 6 -30.08 -4.84 33.96
N GLN A 7 -28.87 -4.96 33.43
CA GLN A 7 -28.24 -3.84 32.76
C GLN A 7 -28.72 -3.90 31.31
N LYS A 8 -29.44 -2.86 30.85
CA LYS A 8 -29.73 -2.61 29.42
C LYS A 8 -28.44 -2.27 28.65
N SER A 9 -27.38 -3.05 28.86
CA SER A 9 -26.12 -2.95 28.15
C SER A 9 -26.29 -3.72 26.85
N LYS A 10 -26.42 -3.00 25.73
CA LYS A 10 -26.22 -3.60 24.41
C LYS A 10 -24.72 -3.91 24.29
N PRO A 11 -24.31 -5.20 24.28
CA PRO A 11 -22.89 -5.55 24.24
C PRO A 11 -22.30 -5.03 22.93
N ARG A 12 -21.20 -4.27 23.01
CA ARG A 12 -20.52 -3.75 21.82
C ARG A 12 -19.98 -4.88 20.93
N TYR A 13 -19.41 -5.91 21.54
CA TYR A 13 -18.89 -7.07 20.82
C TYR A 13 -19.58 -8.36 21.27
N ILE A 14 -19.82 -9.26 20.32
CA ILE A 14 -20.19 -10.64 20.57
C ILE A 14 -19.04 -11.50 20.05
N LEU A 15 -18.47 -12.33 20.92
CA LEU A 15 -17.36 -13.21 20.58
C LEU A 15 -17.75 -14.67 20.80
N VAL A 16 -17.30 -15.55 19.89
CA VAL A 16 -17.35 -17.00 20.02
C VAL A 16 -15.97 -17.56 19.66
N ASN A 17 -15.53 -18.61 20.34
CA ASN A 17 -14.29 -19.30 20.01
C ASN A 17 -14.46 -20.80 20.24
N ASP A 18 -13.69 -21.60 19.51
CA ASP A 18 -13.62 -23.06 19.66
C ASP A 18 -12.24 -23.53 20.15
N TYR A 19 -11.47 -22.62 20.76
CA TYR A 19 -10.07 -22.75 21.17
C TYR A 19 -9.03 -22.87 20.05
N SER A 20 -9.45 -22.90 18.78
CA SER A 20 -8.55 -22.81 17.61
C SER A 20 -8.74 -21.48 16.90
N ASP A 21 -9.99 -21.15 16.60
CA ASP A 21 -10.40 -19.93 15.93
C ASP A 21 -11.25 -19.05 16.85
N ILE A 22 -11.25 -17.75 16.58
CA ILE A 22 -12.10 -16.77 17.23
C ILE A 22 -12.89 -16.02 16.17
N ALA A 23 -14.21 -15.97 16.37
CA ALA A 23 -15.10 -15.11 15.60
C ALA A 23 -15.69 -14.04 16.50
N ALA A 24 -15.71 -12.81 16.01
CA ALA A 24 -16.30 -11.67 16.72
C ALA A 24 -17.15 -10.83 15.77
N ILE A 25 -18.19 -10.20 16.31
CA ILE A 25 -18.96 -9.17 15.64
C ILE A 25 -19.05 -7.94 16.52
N ASP A 26 -18.80 -6.78 15.92
CA ASP A 26 -19.11 -5.48 16.49
C ASP A 26 -20.59 -5.17 16.23
N THR A 27 -21.41 -5.08 17.27
CA THR A 27 -22.86 -4.88 17.14
C THR A 27 -23.25 -3.44 16.79
N LYS A 28 -22.32 -2.48 16.83
CA LYS A 28 -22.55 -1.09 16.43
C LYS A 28 -22.15 -0.85 14.98
N THR A 29 -20.99 -1.37 14.55
CA THR A 29 -20.49 -1.18 13.17
C THR A 29 -20.86 -2.33 12.24
N HIS A 30 -21.30 -3.47 12.78
CA HIS A 30 -21.57 -4.73 12.06
C HIS A 30 -20.33 -5.36 11.42
N GLU A 31 -19.13 -4.90 11.77
CA GLU A 31 -17.87 -5.51 11.33
C GLU A 31 -17.68 -6.87 11.99
N THR A 32 -17.15 -7.83 11.24
CA THR A 32 -16.89 -9.19 11.73
C THR A 32 -15.42 -9.54 11.61
N LEU A 33 -14.90 -10.24 12.61
CA LEU A 33 -13.56 -10.82 12.63
C LEU A 33 -13.71 -12.34 12.69
N ASN A 34 -12.91 -13.07 11.91
CA ASN A 34 -12.82 -14.53 11.99
C ASN A 34 -11.38 -14.95 11.67
N ILE A 35 -10.62 -15.30 12.71
CA ILE A 35 -9.17 -15.53 12.63
C ILE A 35 -8.75 -16.67 13.58
N PRO A 36 -7.57 -17.29 13.35
CA PRO A 36 -6.94 -18.12 14.37
C PRO A 36 -6.69 -17.33 15.65
N ILE A 37 -6.83 -17.96 16.82
CA ILE A 37 -6.66 -17.28 18.11
C ILE A 37 -5.25 -16.70 18.29
N GLU A 38 -4.24 -17.28 17.63
CA GLU A 38 -2.84 -16.83 17.64
C GLU A 38 -2.64 -15.48 16.94
N GLU A 39 -3.53 -15.12 16.00
CA GLU A 39 -3.48 -13.85 15.26
C GLU A 39 -4.21 -12.72 15.98
N LEU A 40 -4.86 -13.01 17.12
CA LEU A 40 -5.60 -12.02 17.91
C LEU A 40 -4.75 -10.79 18.31
N PRO A 41 -3.46 -10.90 18.69
CA PRO A 41 -2.63 -9.74 18.99
C PRO A 41 -2.43 -8.81 17.79
N ALA A 42 -2.36 -9.37 16.58
CA ALA A 42 -2.21 -8.59 15.35
C ALA A 42 -3.51 -7.87 14.94
N ASN A 43 -4.66 -8.39 15.37
CA ASN A 43 -6.01 -7.88 15.08
C ASN A 43 -6.67 -7.23 16.31
N ALA A 44 -5.87 -6.76 17.27
CA ALA A 44 -6.38 -6.14 18.49
C ALA A 44 -7.11 -4.80 18.22
N ASP A 45 -6.86 -4.20 17.06
CA ASP A 45 -7.49 -2.98 16.57
C ASP A 45 -9.02 -3.11 16.42
N PHE A 46 -9.52 -4.31 16.07
CA PHE A 46 -10.94 -4.63 16.04
C PHE A 46 -11.65 -4.31 17.38
N PHE A 47 -10.93 -4.42 18.49
CA PHE A 47 -11.45 -4.22 19.85
C PHE A 47 -11.16 -2.83 20.44
N LEU A 48 -10.68 -1.86 19.64
CA LEU A 48 -10.34 -0.51 20.12
C LEU A 48 -11.50 0.21 20.81
N ALA A 49 -12.76 -0.10 20.45
CA ALA A 49 -13.91 0.53 21.07
C ALA A 49 -14.05 0.18 22.56
N TRP A 50 -13.40 -0.89 23.05
CA TRP A 50 -13.27 -1.13 24.49
C TRP A 50 -12.49 -0.04 25.22
N ASN A 51 -11.56 0.63 24.53
CA ASN A 51 -10.81 1.77 25.05
C ASN A 51 -11.47 3.12 24.71
N GLY A 52 -12.68 3.11 24.16
CA GLY A 52 -13.39 4.31 23.74
C GLY A 52 -12.90 4.93 22.42
N ILE A 53 -12.06 4.23 21.67
CA ILE A 53 -11.53 4.67 20.38
C ILE A 53 -12.28 3.90 19.29
N GLU A 54 -12.95 4.60 18.37
CA GLU A 54 -13.52 3.93 17.20
C GLU A 54 -12.40 3.60 16.20
N LYS A 55 -12.42 2.41 15.61
CA LYS A 55 -11.40 1.94 14.65
C LYS A 55 -11.18 2.94 13.50
N ALA A 56 -12.26 3.55 13.00
CA ALA A 56 -12.21 4.58 11.96
C ALA A 56 -11.44 5.84 12.40
N ASP A 57 -11.59 6.26 13.66
CA ASP A 57 -10.87 7.42 14.20
C ASP A 57 -9.38 7.10 14.40
N TYR A 58 -9.06 5.88 14.84
CA TYR A 58 -7.67 5.41 14.98
C TYR A 58 -6.93 5.35 13.63
N GLN A 59 -7.57 4.79 12.60
CA GLN A 59 -7.01 4.77 11.23
C GLN A 59 -6.86 6.19 10.66
N ALA A 60 -7.75 7.12 11.01
CA ALA A 60 -7.67 8.51 10.57
C ALA A 60 -6.56 9.33 11.25
N GLU A 61 -6.11 8.91 12.42
CA GLU A 61 -5.11 9.64 13.21
C GLU A 61 -3.66 9.24 12.92
N ASN A 62 -3.39 8.14 12.20
CA ASN A 62 -2.02 7.72 11.93
C ASN A 62 -1.28 8.76 11.04
N PRO A 63 -0.26 9.46 11.58
CA PRO A 63 0.45 10.47 10.81
C PRO A 63 1.23 9.89 9.62
N ALA A 64 1.61 8.60 9.68
CA ALA A 64 2.31 7.92 8.59
C ALA A 64 1.37 7.72 7.39
N ASP A 65 0.15 7.24 7.64
CA ASP A 65 -0.87 7.00 6.61
C ASP A 65 -1.20 8.28 5.84
N ARG A 66 -1.44 9.39 6.57
CA ARG A 66 -1.70 10.69 5.96
C ARG A 66 -0.53 11.18 5.10
N LYS A 67 0.70 11.11 5.62
CA LYS A 67 1.89 11.54 4.88
C LYS A 67 2.12 10.69 3.65
N ALA A 68 1.86 9.39 3.72
CA ALA A 68 2.00 8.49 2.59
C ALA A 68 1.02 8.84 1.48
N ALA A 69 -0.27 8.98 1.82
CA ALA A 69 -1.30 9.39 0.86
C ALA A 69 -1.00 10.76 0.23
N GLU A 70 -0.63 11.77 1.03
CA GLU A 70 -0.29 13.10 0.54
C GLU A 70 0.93 13.08 -0.42
N ARG A 71 1.98 12.31 -0.09
CA ARG A 71 3.17 12.19 -0.95
C ARG A 71 2.90 11.43 -2.24
N PHE A 72 2.14 10.33 -2.15
CA PHE A 72 1.80 9.53 -3.30
C PHE A 72 0.86 10.28 -4.26
N ALA A 73 -0.09 11.06 -3.74
CA ALA A 73 -0.92 11.96 -4.53
C ALA A 73 -0.08 13.02 -5.26
N LYS A 74 0.90 13.63 -4.59
CA LYS A 74 1.82 14.58 -5.23
C LYS A 74 2.66 13.93 -6.33
N LEU A 75 3.12 12.69 -6.10
CA LEU A 75 3.83 11.91 -7.13
C LEU A 75 2.92 11.68 -8.34
N TYR A 76 1.69 11.20 -8.12
CA TYR A 76 0.69 11.01 -9.16
C TYR A 76 0.53 12.27 -10.01
N ASP A 77 0.26 13.41 -9.38
CA ASP A 77 -0.01 14.67 -10.08
C ASP A 77 1.14 15.10 -10.99
N VAL A 78 2.39 14.96 -10.51
CA VAL A 78 3.57 15.33 -11.29
C VAL A 78 3.79 14.37 -12.46
N VAL A 79 3.73 13.05 -12.23
CA VAL A 79 3.92 12.08 -13.32
C VAL A 79 2.79 12.20 -14.34
N ALA A 80 1.55 12.42 -13.91
CA ALA A 80 0.40 12.63 -14.80
C ALA A 80 0.57 13.91 -15.64
N LYS A 81 1.03 15.00 -15.02
CA LYS A 81 1.32 16.25 -15.73
C LYS A 81 2.44 16.09 -16.77
N ASP A 82 3.47 15.31 -16.44
CA ASP A 82 4.56 15.01 -17.38
C ASP A 82 4.09 14.09 -18.53
N ASN A 83 2.95 13.42 -18.37
CA ASN A 83 2.41 12.40 -19.28
C ASN A 83 0.92 12.62 -19.64
N PRO A 84 0.55 13.76 -20.25
CA PRO A 84 -0.86 14.11 -20.49
C PRO A 84 -1.58 13.15 -21.45
N ASP A 85 -0.83 12.51 -22.36
CA ASP A 85 -1.35 11.60 -23.38
C ASP A 85 -1.06 10.12 -23.07
N ALA A 86 -0.59 9.80 -21.86
CA ALA A 86 -0.30 8.42 -21.50
C ALA A 86 -1.58 7.58 -21.44
N ASN A 87 -1.45 6.32 -21.87
CA ASN A 87 -2.52 5.35 -21.71
C ASN A 87 -2.79 5.10 -20.22
N GLU A 88 -4.06 5.16 -19.82
CA GLU A 88 -4.48 5.01 -18.43
C GLU A 88 -4.01 3.70 -17.80
N HIS A 89 -4.17 2.57 -18.51
CA HIS A 89 -3.71 1.26 -18.02
C HIS A 89 -2.20 1.24 -17.79
N THR A 90 -1.43 1.75 -18.76
CA THR A 90 0.04 1.87 -18.64
C THR A 90 0.45 2.72 -17.43
N PHE A 91 -0.16 3.89 -17.28
CA PHE A 91 0.14 4.83 -16.22
C PHE A 91 -0.19 4.24 -14.84
N ASN A 92 -1.38 3.66 -14.71
CA ASN A 92 -1.84 3.04 -13.47
C ASN A 92 -0.98 1.84 -13.09
N LEU A 93 -0.63 1.00 -14.07
CA LEU A 93 0.22 -0.17 -13.84
C LEU A 93 1.62 0.25 -13.34
N PHE A 94 2.19 1.32 -13.89
CA PHE A 94 3.46 1.87 -13.40
C PHE A 94 3.37 2.29 -11.92
N LEU A 95 2.34 3.04 -11.56
CA LEU A 95 2.15 3.51 -10.18
C LEU A 95 1.92 2.36 -9.19
N ILE A 96 1.14 1.35 -9.57
CA ILE A 96 0.91 0.15 -8.73
C ILE A 96 2.23 -0.60 -8.50
N ARG A 97 3.07 -0.74 -9.54
CA ARG A 97 4.40 -1.36 -9.42
C ARG A 97 5.33 -0.58 -8.50
N VAL A 98 5.37 0.75 -8.63
CA VAL A 98 6.15 1.61 -7.75
C VAL A 98 5.69 1.44 -6.30
N LEU A 99 4.38 1.50 -6.05
CA LEU A 99 3.82 1.36 -4.71
C LEU A 99 4.15 -0.02 -4.10
N PHE A 100 4.04 -1.08 -4.90
CA PHE A 100 4.45 -2.42 -4.49
C PHE A 100 5.93 -2.48 -4.09
N LEU A 101 6.83 -1.88 -4.89
CA LEU A 101 8.27 -1.90 -4.61
C LEU A 101 8.63 -1.12 -3.35
N LEU A 102 8.02 0.04 -3.14
CA LEU A 102 8.17 0.84 -1.93
C LEU A 102 7.73 0.06 -0.68
N PHE A 103 6.60 -0.64 -0.77
CA PHE A 103 6.15 -1.50 0.32
C PHE A 103 7.08 -2.71 0.54
N ALA A 104 7.52 -3.34 -0.55
CA ALA A 104 8.33 -4.54 -0.49
C ALA A 104 9.73 -4.30 0.11
N GLU A 105 10.32 -3.12 -0.12
CA GLU A 105 11.62 -2.78 0.47
C GLU A 105 11.54 -2.51 1.98
N ASP A 106 10.40 -2.09 2.52
CA ASP A 106 10.25 -1.84 3.95
C ASP A 106 9.67 -3.03 4.75
N THR A 107 8.99 -3.96 4.09
CA THR A 107 8.38 -5.14 4.73
C THR A 107 9.24 -6.40 4.72
N GLY A 108 10.44 -6.33 4.12
CA GLY A 108 11.38 -7.45 4.08
C GLY A 108 11.12 -8.46 2.97
N ILE A 109 10.22 -8.14 2.02
CA ILE A 109 10.10 -8.90 0.76
C ILE A 109 11.38 -8.77 -0.06
N MET A 110 12.04 -7.60 0.00
CA MET A 110 13.36 -7.35 -0.55
C MET A 110 14.25 -6.62 0.44
N ASN A 111 15.53 -6.44 0.09
CA ASN A 111 16.48 -5.71 0.91
C ASN A 111 16.01 -4.27 1.17
N LYS A 112 16.23 -3.79 2.40
CA LYS A 112 15.77 -2.47 2.79
C LYS A 112 16.34 -1.35 1.92
N GLY A 113 15.45 -0.54 1.35
CA GLY A 113 15.79 0.58 0.48
C GLY A 113 16.40 0.17 -0.88
N SER A 114 16.30 -1.09 -1.30
CA SER A 114 16.92 -1.56 -2.54
C SER A 114 16.37 -0.86 -3.79
N PHE A 115 15.05 -0.68 -3.87
CA PHE A 115 14.41 0.02 -4.97
C PHE A 115 14.80 1.50 -4.96
N THR A 116 14.68 2.14 -3.80
CA THR A 116 15.05 3.55 -3.62
C THR A 116 16.53 3.81 -3.98
N ASN A 117 17.44 2.90 -3.60
CA ASN A 117 18.85 3.00 -3.95
C ASN A 117 19.11 2.84 -5.45
N VAL A 118 18.37 1.98 -6.16
CA VAL A 118 18.44 1.89 -7.63
C VAL A 118 18.08 3.23 -8.26
N LEU A 119 16.97 3.84 -7.82
CA LEU A 119 16.58 5.16 -8.35
C LEU A 119 17.69 6.19 -8.12
N LYS A 120 18.25 6.26 -6.92
CA LYS A 120 19.29 7.24 -6.58
C LYS A 120 20.59 7.07 -7.36
N THR A 121 21.03 5.83 -7.52
CA THR A 121 22.40 5.54 -8.00
C THR A 121 22.47 5.21 -9.47
N ARG A 122 21.37 4.77 -10.09
CA ARG A 122 21.34 4.32 -11.49
C ARG A 122 20.58 5.24 -12.42
N THR A 123 19.71 6.11 -11.90
CA THR A 123 19.01 7.09 -12.73
C THR A 123 19.71 8.44 -12.70
N ALA A 124 19.86 9.07 -13.86
CA ALA A 124 20.41 10.40 -14.04
C ALA A 124 19.54 11.44 -13.34
N GLU A 125 20.15 12.51 -12.81
CA GLU A 125 19.42 13.54 -12.05
C GLU A 125 18.27 14.20 -12.82
N ASP A 126 18.39 14.28 -14.15
CA ASP A 126 17.36 14.86 -15.02
C ASP A 126 16.22 13.89 -15.38
N GLY A 127 16.34 12.61 -15.01
CA GLY A 127 15.37 11.55 -15.32
C GLY A 127 15.51 10.93 -16.71
N SER A 128 16.50 11.34 -17.51
CA SER A 128 16.63 10.94 -18.92
C SER A 128 16.73 9.44 -19.17
N ASN A 129 17.43 8.69 -18.31
CA ASN A 129 17.58 7.24 -18.43
C ASN A 129 16.62 6.44 -17.51
N PHE A 130 15.62 7.09 -16.91
CA PHE A 130 14.76 6.47 -15.91
C PHE A 130 14.03 5.24 -16.45
N ASN A 131 13.50 5.32 -17.68
CA ASN A 131 12.81 4.20 -18.31
C ASN A 131 13.73 3.01 -18.57
N GLU A 132 15.00 3.24 -18.94
CA GLU A 132 15.95 2.16 -19.21
C GLU A 132 16.20 1.34 -17.94
N VAL A 133 16.48 2.02 -16.83
CA VAL A 133 16.71 1.39 -15.52
C VAL A 133 15.47 0.65 -15.02
N ILE A 134 14.29 1.28 -15.11
CA ILE A 134 13.04 0.67 -14.65
C ILE A 134 12.62 -0.52 -15.51
N LYS A 135 12.84 -0.49 -16.83
CA LYS A 135 12.59 -1.64 -17.70
C LYS A 135 13.38 -2.86 -17.25
N GLU A 136 14.67 -2.68 -16.97
CA GLU A 136 15.53 -3.76 -16.52
C GLU A 136 15.11 -4.29 -15.16
N LEU A 137 14.80 -3.40 -14.22
CA LEU A 137 14.32 -3.76 -12.89
C LEU A 137 12.99 -4.50 -12.93
N PHE A 138 11.99 -4.00 -13.67
CA PHE A 138 10.69 -4.66 -13.77
C PHE A 138 10.80 -6.01 -14.46
N ALA A 139 11.65 -6.12 -15.49
CA ALA A 139 11.90 -7.39 -16.16
C ALA A 139 12.55 -8.41 -15.22
N ILE A 140 13.51 -8.02 -14.38
CA ILE A 140 14.16 -9.01 -13.49
C ILE A 140 13.19 -9.59 -12.46
N LEU A 141 12.23 -8.79 -11.98
CA LEU A 141 11.22 -9.22 -11.01
C LEU A 141 10.28 -10.30 -11.56
N ASP A 142 10.13 -10.41 -12.89
CA ASP A 142 9.36 -11.46 -13.56
C ASP A 142 10.20 -12.67 -14.02
N ILE A 143 11.54 -12.60 -13.92
CA ILE A 143 12.44 -13.70 -14.28
C ILE A 143 12.77 -14.53 -13.04
N ASN A 144 12.55 -15.84 -13.11
CA ASN A 144 12.95 -16.77 -12.06
C ASN A 144 14.47 -16.69 -11.79
N GLU A 145 14.88 -16.73 -10.53
CA GLU A 145 16.28 -16.59 -10.10
C GLU A 145 17.25 -17.54 -10.82
N LEU A 146 16.83 -18.78 -11.10
CA LEU A 146 17.65 -19.78 -11.80
C LEU A 146 17.87 -19.45 -13.28
N ALA A 147 17.04 -18.59 -13.86
CA ALA A 147 17.08 -18.18 -15.26
C ALA A 147 17.76 -16.80 -15.48
N ARG A 148 18.39 -16.22 -14.46
CA ARG A 148 19.02 -14.88 -14.52
C ARG A 148 20.49 -14.89 -14.95
N SER A 149 20.96 -15.97 -15.55
CA SER A 149 22.34 -16.07 -16.03
C SER A 149 22.67 -14.95 -17.05
N GLY A 150 23.78 -14.24 -16.83
CA GLY A 150 24.22 -13.13 -17.68
C GLY A 150 23.51 -11.80 -17.46
N LYS A 151 22.70 -11.67 -16.40
CA LYS A 151 22.15 -10.39 -15.94
C LYS A 151 23.14 -9.66 -15.03
N ASP A 152 23.02 -8.33 -14.98
CA ASP A 152 23.87 -7.50 -14.14
C ASP A 152 23.73 -7.84 -12.66
N GLU A 153 24.83 -7.78 -11.92
CA GLU A 153 24.91 -8.18 -10.51
C GLU A 153 23.90 -7.44 -9.62
N TRP A 154 23.68 -6.15 -9.88
CA TRP A 154 22.74 -5.32 -9.10
C TRP A 154 21.27 -5.75 -9.26
N LEU A 155 20.92 -6.43 -10.36
CA LEU A 155 19.57 -6.97 -10.58
C LEU A 155 19.35 -8.27 -9.80
N LEU A 156 20.42 -9.01 -9.50
CA LEU A 156 20.34 -10.33 -8.86
C LEU A 156 19.91 -10.26 -7.40
N GLU A 157 20.01 -9.09 -6.76
CA GLU A 157 19.57 -8.86 -5.38
C GLU A 157 18.05 -8.80 -5.21
N PHE A 158 17.30 -8.60 -6.30
CA PHE A 158 15.84 -8.50 -6.25
C PHE A 158 15.19 -9.89 -6.25
N PRO A 159 14.14 -10.15 -5.47
CA PRO A 159 13.48 -11.46 -5.46
C PRO A 159 12.73 -11.70 -6.78
N TYR A 160 12.37 -12.96 -7.04
CA TYR A 160 11.35 -13.26 -8.05
C TYR A 160 9.94 -12.97 -7.50
N VAL A 161 9.17 -12.14 -8.20
CA VAL A 161 7.81 -11.75 -7.83
C VAL A 161 6.84 -12.28 -8.90
N ASN A 162 6.46 -13.55 -8.78
CA ASN A 162 5.46 -14.15 -9.64
C ASN A 162 4.06 -13.64 -9.26
N GLY A 163 3.39 -12.91 -10.14
CA GLY A 163 2.06 -12.40 -9.79
C GLY A 163 1.30 -11.69 -10.89
N LYS A 164 1.71 -11.82 -12.17
CA LYS A 164 1.21 -11.03 -13.32
C LYS A 164 1.53 -9.53 -13.23
N LEU A 165 1.77 -8.97 -12.04
CA LEU A 165 2.06 -7.56 -11.83
C LEU A 165 3.25 -7.07 -12.66
N PHE A 166 4.31 -7.87 -12.80
CA PHE A 166 5.51 -7.53 -13.59
C PHE A 166 5.56 -8.22 -14.97
N GLY A 167 4.54 -8.99 -15.34
CA GLY A 167 4.55 -9.77 -16.59
C GLY A 167 4.36 -8.94 -17.85
N GLU A 168 3.72 -7.77 -17.76
CA GLU A 168 3.63 -6.83 -18.87
C GLU A 168 4.89 -5.96 -18.97
N PRO A 169 5.55 -5.86 -20.15
CA PRO A 169 6.71 -4.99 -20.32
C PRO A 169 6.40 -3.53 -19.94
N HIS A 170 7.37 -2.84 -19.33
CA HIS A 170 7.24 -1.41 -19.05
C HIS A 170 7.17 -0.62 -20.36
N VAL A 171 6.17 0.25 -20.45
CA VAL A 171 5.98 1.19 -21.55
C VAL A 171 6.49 2.56 -21.11
N ASP A 172 7.21 3.23 -21.99
CA ASP A 172 7.90 4.47 -21.65
C ASP A 172 6.95 5.59 -21.23
N LEU A 173 7.31 6.23 -20.12
CA LEU A 173 6.70 7.45 -19.62
C LEU A 173 7.75 8.56 -19.61
N THR A 174 7.31 9.81 -19.65
CA THR A 174 8.17 10.97 -19.45
C THR A 174 8.45 11.14 -17.97
N PHE A 175 9.73 11.26 -17.62
CA PHE A 175 10.17 11.57 -16.26
C PHE A 175 11.00 12.84 -16.28
N SER A 176 10.61 13.79 -15.44
CA SER A 176 11.40 14.97 -15.13
C SER A 176 12.30 14.73 -13.92
N LYS A 177 13.24 15.66 -13.70
CA LYS A 177 13.97 15.77 -12.43
C LYS A 177 13.03 15.74 -11.22
N VAL A 178 11.89 16.43 -11.31
CA VAL A 178 10.91 16.52 -10.22
C VAL A 178 10.21 15.19 -9.97
N SER A 179 9.75 14.50 -11.02
CA SER A 179 9.13 13.18 -10.83
C SER A 179 10.11 12.17 -10.23
N ARG A 180 11.38 12.21 -10.67
CA ARG A 180 12.45 11.37 -10.13
C ARG A 180 12.69 11.65 -8.65
N GLU A 181 12.82 12.92 -8.27
CA GLU A 181 13.02 13.33 -6.87
C GLU A 181 11.85 12.86 -5.99
N LEU A 182 10.61 13.01 -6.45
CA LEU A 182 9.43 12.56 -5.69
C LEU A 182 9.38 11.04 -5.49
N LEU A 183 9.80 10.26 -6.48
CA LEU A 183 9.89 8.80 -6.36
C LEU A 183 10.93 8.38 -5.31
N ILE A 184 12.09 9.05 -5.29
CA ILE A 184 13.12 8.81 -4.28
C ILE A 184 12.62 9.22 -2.89
N GLU A 185 12.03 10.42 -2.77
CA GLU A 185 11.47 10.90 -1.51
C GLU A 185 10.38 9.98 -0.95
N ALA A 186 9.59 9.35 -1.82
CA ALA A 186 8.54 8.41 -1.39
C ALA A 186 9.13 7.19 -0.66
N GLY A 187 10.31 6.71 -1.04
CA GLY A 187 10.98 5.61 -0.33
C GLY A 187 11.91 6.05 0.80
N GLU A 188 12.46 7.27 0.77
CA GLU A 188 13.34 7.75 1.84
C GLU A 188 12.59 8.31 3.05
N LEU A 189 11.47 8.98 2.83
CA LEU A 189 10.79 9.79 3.84
C LEU A 189 9.58 9.11 4.48
N LEU A 190 9.25 7.90 4.03
CA LEU A 190 8.15 7.09 4.53
C LEU A 190 8.71 5.74 4.98
N ASN A 191 8.11 5.18 6.03
CA ASN A 191 8.32 3.78 6.39
C ASN A 191 7.05 3.04 6.00
N TRP A 192 7.07 2.34 4.86
CA TRP A 192 5.88 1.71 4.30
C TRP A 192 5.37 0.53 5.13
N ASN A 193 6.19 0.02 6.06
CA ASN A 193 5.78 -0.97 7.05
C ASN A 193 4.89 -0.40 8.16
N GLU A 194 4.84 0.93 8.33
CA GLU A 194 3.96 1.60 9.31
C GLU A 194 2.62 2.03 8.70
N ILE A 195 2.44 1.82 7.39
CA ILE A 195 1.23 2.21 6.66
C ILE A 195 0.18 1.12 6.80
N ASN A 196 -1.05 1.51 7.10
CA ASN A 196 -2.16 0.58 7.18
C ASN A 196 -2.44 -0.07 5.81
N PRO A 197 -2.55 -1.41 5.72
CA PRO A 197 -2.89 -2.10 4.47
C PRO A 197 -4.17 -1.59 3.77
N ASP A 198 -5.16 -1.11 4.53
CA ASP A 198 -6.40 -0.53 3.97
C ASP A 198 -6.12 0.77 3.21
N ILE A 199 -5.20 1.60 3.72
CA ILE A 199 -4.78 2.86 3.07
C ILE A 199 -3.99 2.55 1.79
N LEU A 200 -3.14 1.53 1.83
CA LEU A 200 -2.45 1.02 0.64
C LEU A 200 -3.46 0.57 -0.43
N GLY A 201 -4.46 -0.22 -0.03
CA GLY A 201 -5.53 -0.67 -0.90
C GLY A 201 -6.31 0.51 -1.52
N ALA A 202 -6.65 1.51 -0.71
CA ALA A 202 -7.33 2.72 -1.17
C ALA A 202 -6.49 3.53 -2.17
N MET A 203 -5.16 3.64 -1.94
CA MET A 203 -4.26 4.29 -2.90
C MET A 203 -4.21 3.55 -4.24
N ILE A 204 -4.12 2.21 -4.22
CA ILE A 204 -4.15 1.38 -5.45
C ILE A 204 -5.47 1.57 -6.19
N GLN A 205 -6.59 1.50 -5.47
CA GLN A 205 -7.92 1.67 -6.06
C GLN A 205 -8.10 3.06 -6.66
N SER A 206 -7.66 4.11 -5.95
CA SER A 206 -7.72 5.49 -6.45
C SER A 206 -6.88 5.71 -7.69
N VAL A 207 -5.78 4.98 -7.86
CA VAL A 207 -5.01 4.98 -9.11
C VAL A 207 -5.78 4.23 -10.20
N ALA A 208 -6.37 3.08 -9.88
CA ALA A 208 -7.00 2.20 -10.86
C ALA A 208 -8.35 2.70 -11.40
N SER A 209 -9.09 3.56 -10.68
CA SER A 209 -10.38 4.10 -11.13
C SER A 209 -10.30 5.57 -11.60
N ALA A 210 -10.53 5.81 -12.90
CA ALA A 210 -10.72 7.17 -13.44
C ALA A 210 -11.90 7.95 -12.80
N GLU A 211 -12.79 7.29 -12.06
CA GLU A 211 -14.03 7.87 -11.54
C GLU A 211 -13.94 8.29 -10.05
N ASP A 212 -13.07 7.68 -9.23
CA ASP A 212 -12.94 8.00 -7.78
C ASP A 212 -11.91 9.09 -7.47
N ARG A 213 -11.39 9.77 -8.50
CA ARG A 213 -10.39 10.84 -8.39
C ARG A 213 -10.79 12.01 -7.48
N HIS A 214 -12.07 12.13 -7.12
CA HIS A 214 -12.57 13.12 -6.16
C HIS A 214 -12.31 12.78 -4.69
N VAL A 215 -11.87 11.55 -4.36
CA VAL A 215 -11.69 11.11 -2.97
C VAL A 215 -10.28 11.42 -2.44
N ALA A 216 -9.24 11.33 -3.28
CA ALA A 216 -7.85 11.60 -2.88
C ALA A 216 -7.54 13.10 -2.68
N GLY A 217 -8.31 13.97 -3.33
CA GLY A 217 -8.20 15.42 -3.23
C GLY A 217 -9.45 16.04 -2.61
N MET A 218 -9.40 16.29 -1.31
CA MET A 218 -10.40 17.08 -0.56
C MET A 218 -11.70 16.40 -0.13
N HIS A 219 -11.76 15.10 0.19
CA HIS A 219 -12.82 14.61 1.07
C HIS A 219 -12.32 13.47 1.97
N TYR A 220 -11.63 13.83 3.06
CA TYR A 220 -11.73 13.06 4.30
C TYR A 220 -13.14 13.29 4.89
N THR A 221 -14.16 12.81 4.18
CA THR A 221 -15.49 12.64 4.76
C THR A 221 -15.55 11.18 5.18
N SER A 222 -15.49 10.97 6.49
CA SER A 222 -15.88 9.71 7.17
C SER A 222 -16.95 9.00 6.36
N VAL A 223 -16.73 7.76 5.94
CA VAL A 223 -17.76 6.94 5.27
C VAL A 223 -18.96 6.81 6.21
N PRO A 224 -20.16 7.32 5.88
CA PRO A 224 -21.38 6.86 6.51
C PRO A 224 -22.25 6.18 5.44
N ASN A 225 -22.46 4.88 5.61
CA ASN A 225 -23.46 4.07 4.92
C ASN A 225 -23.27 3.84 3.42
N ILE A 226 -22.96 2.58 3.08
CA ILE A 226 -23.59 1.94 1.92
C ILE A 226 -24.40 0.75 2.45
N MET A 227 -25.70 0.84 2.14
CA MET A 227 -26.90 0.06 2.46
C MET A 227 -26.75 -1.41 2.87
#